data_AF-A0A511CUS8-F1
#
_entry.id   AF-A0A511CUS8-F1
#
_cell.length_a   1.000
_cell.length_b   1.000
_cell.length_c   1.000
_cell.angle_alpha   90.00
_cell.angle_beta   90.00
_cell.angle_gamma   90.00
#
_symmetry.space_group_name_H-M   'P 1'
#
loop_
_entity.id
_entity.type
_entity.pdbx_description
1 polymer ?
#
loop_
_entity_poly.entity_id
_entity_poly.type
_entity_poly.pdbx_seq_one_letter_code
_entity_poly.pdbx_strand_id
1 'polypeptide(L)'
;MPLLPASLIEPLWGEFAALIGADHRPEFSPTHPWGCHRCRVPDRVVFDHVLAALVHGSGAERLASPGCSDRTIRRRPAEWVPTGHAKAY
;
A
#
# COMPACT_ATOMS: atom_id res chain seq x y z
N MET A 1 23.78 4.16 3.48
CA MET A 1 23.39 4.42 2.08
C MET A 1 21.89 4.14 1.98
N PRO A 2 21.04 5.12 1.66
CA PRO A 2 19.62 4.83 1.43
C PRO A 2 19.48 3.97 0.17
N LEU A 3 18.60 2.96 0.21
CA LEU A 3 18.37 2.05 -0.92
C LEU A 3 17.75 2.77 -2.13
N LEU A 4 17.12 3.93 -1.92
CA LEU A 4 16.44 4.75 -2.93
C LEU A 4 16.65 6.26 -2.62
N PRO A 5 17.02 7.11 -3.60
CA PRO A 5 16.97 8.56 -3.45
C PRO A 5 15.54 9.04 -3.15
N ALA A 6 15.37 9.94 -2.17
CA ALA A 6 14.06 10.47 -1.78
C ALA A 6 13.31 11.16 -2.94
N SER A 7 14.05 11.70 -3.92
CA SER A 7 13.48 12.32 -5.13
C SER A 7 12.72 11.34 -6.02
N LEU A 8 12.92 10.03 -5.86
CA LEU A 8 12.22 9.01 -6.64
C LEU A 8 10.90 8.55 -6.02
N ILE A 9 10.60 8.92 -4.77
CA ILE A 9 9.43 8.40 -4.04
C ILE A 9 8.12 8.82 -4.72
N GLU A 10 7.96 10.12 -4.97
CA GLU A 10 6.75 10.66 -5.63
C GLU A 10 6.56 10.17 -7.07
N PRO A 11 7.57 10.20 -7.97
CA PRO A 11 7.37 9.67 -9.32
C PRO A 11 7.12 8.16 -9.32
N LEU A 12 7.73 7.39 -8.41
CA LEU A 12 7.43 5.97 -8.25
C LEU A 12 5.98 5.76 -7.78
N TRP A 13 5.51 6.57 -6.84
CA TRP A 13 4.11 6.54 -6.42
C TRP A 13 3.17 6.85 -7.61
N GLY A 14 3.48 7.85 -8.44
CA GLY A 14 2.67 8.20 -9.61
C GLY A 14 2.46 7.03 -10.58
N GLU A 15 3.56 6.39 -11.00
CA GLU A 15 3.51 5.21 -11.87
C GLU A 15 2.80 4.03 -11.20
N PHE A 16 3.09 3.81 -9.91
CA PHE A 16 2.49 2.73 -9.15
C PHE A 16 0.97 2.91 -8.98
N ALA A 17 0.53 4.12 -8.62
CA ALA A 17 -0.87 4.46 -8.42
C ALA A 17 -1.68 4.28 -9.71
N ALA A 18 -1.12 4.71 -10.85
CA ALA A 18 -1.72 4.49 -12.16
C ALA A 18 -1.85 2.99 -12.48
N LEU A 19 -0.79 2.21 -12.23
CA LEU A 19 -0.79 0.77 -12.48
C LEU A 19 -1.84 0.01 -11.65
N ILE A 20 -2.02 0.36 -10.37
CA ILE A 20 -2.97 -0.34 -9.49
C ILE A 20 -4.39 0.24 -9.52
N GLY A 21 -4.62 1.27 -10.36
CA GLY A 21 -5.88 2.02 -10.41
C GLY A 21 -6.27 2.62 -9.06
N ALA A 22 -5.31 3.21 -8.34
CA ALA A 22 -5.50 3.68 -6.96
C ALA A 22 -6.69 4.65 -6.82
N ASP A 23 -6.87 5.54 -7.81
CA ASP A 23 -7.94 6.55 -7.84
C ASP A 23 -9.35 5.94 -8.00
N HIS A 24 -9.44 4.69 -8.44
CA HIS A 24 -10.70 3.97 -8.65
C HIS A 24 -11.00 2.96 -7.55
N ARG A 25 -10.18 2.90 -6.49
CA ARG A 25 -10.40 1.97 -5.38
C ARG A 25 -11.60 2.43 -4.54
N PRO A 26 -12.55 1.54 -4.24
CA PRO A 26 -13.67 1.92 -3.40
C PRO A 26 -13.16 2.21 -1.98
N GLU A 27 -13.67 3.30 -1.40
CA GLU A 27 -13.34 3.71 -0.03
C GLU A 27 -13.80 2.64 0.98
N PHE A 28 -14.87 1.93 0.68
CA PHE A 28 -15.41 0.86 1.53
C PHE A 28 -15.41 -0.47 0.80
N SER A 29 -15.33 -1.57 1.57
CA SER A 29 -15.45 -2.90 0.97
C SER A 29 -16.86 -3.06 0.38
N PRO A 30 -16.99 -3.35 -0.93
CA PRO A 30 -18.30 -3.46 -1.59
C PRO A 30 -19.13 -4.63 -1.05
N THR A 31 -18.48 -5.61 -0.42
CA THR A 31 -19.11 -6.78 0.21
C THR A 31 -19.46 -6.58 1.69
N HIS A 32 -19.14 -5.42 2.28
CA HIS A 32 -19.40 -5.21 3.70
C HIS A 32 -20.88 -4.85 3.94
N PRO A 33 -21.60 -5.58 4.81
CA PRO A 33 -23.05 -5.42 4.98
C PRO A 33 -23.52 -4.00 5.29
N TRP A 34 -22.71 -3.22 6.01
CA TRP A 34 -23.04 -1.83 6.36
C TRP A 34 -22.35 -0.78 5.50
N GLY A 35 -21.41 -1.17 4.63
CA GLY A 35 -20.75 -0.25 3.71
C GLY A 35 -19.99 0.95 4.32
N CYS A 36 -19.98 1.16 5.64
CA CYS A 36 -19.42 2.36 6.27
C CYS A 36 -18.46 2.09 7.44
N HIS A 37 -18.48 0.88 8.02
CA HIS A 37 -17.84 0.63 9.33
C HIS A 37 -16.32 0.39 9.28
N ARG A 38 -15.69 0.59 8.12
CA ARG A 38 -14.23 0.48 7.96
C ARG A 38 -13.78 1.09 6.64
N CYS A 39 -13.43 2.38 6.65
CA CYS A 39 -12.76 2.99 5.50
C CYS A 39 -11.49 2.20 5.17
N ARG A 40 -11.27 1.99 3.88
CA ARG A 40 -10.06 1.40 3.34
C ARG A 40 -8.93 2.38 3.57
N VAL A 41 -7.85 1.89 4.16
CA VAL A 41 -6.59 2.67 4.23
C VAL A 41 -6.15 3.05 2.80
N PRO A 42 -5.84 4.32 2.52
CA PRO A 42 -5.38 4.75 1.20
C PRO A 42 -4.15 3.95 0.75
N ASP A 43 -4.07 3.63 -0.55
CA ASP A 43 -2.92 2.88 -1.07
C ASP A 43 -1.60 3.64 -0.91
N ARG A 44 -1.63 4.99 -0.93
CA ARG A 44 -0.45 5.84 -0.67
C ARG A 44 0.17 5.54 0.70
N VAL A 45 -0.67 5.51 1.73
CA VAL A 45 -0.24 5.26 3.10
C VAL A 45 0.37 3.87 3.24
N VAL A 46 -0.24 2.86 2.61
CA VAL A 46 0.31 1.50 2.65
C VAL A 46 1.62 1.40 1.85
N PHE A 47 1.70 2.08 0.70
CA PHE A 47 2.91 2.16 -0.12
C PHE A 47 4.08 2.76 0.66
N ASP A 48 3.87 3.87 1.38
CA ASP A 48 4.91 4.49 2.21
C ASP A 48 5.42 3.54 3.29
N HIS A 49 4.54 2.81 3.94
CA HIS A 49 4.93 1.81 4.94
C HIS A 49 5.71 0.64 4.33
N VAL A 50 5.30 0.15 3.15
CA VAL A 50 6.03 -0.91 2.44
C VAL A 50 7.40 -0.40 2.01
N LEU A 51 7.49 0.82 1.46
CA LEU A 51 8.76 1.42 1.07
C LEU A 51 9.68 1.61 2.28
N ALA A 52 9.16 2.08 3.41
CA ALA A 52 9.90 2.18 4.66
C ALA A 52 10.41 0.81 5.14
N ALA A 53 9.61 -0.26 5.01
CA ALA A 53 10.03 -1.62 5.35
C ALA A 53 11.23 -2.06 4.50
N LEU A 54 11.19 -1.76 3.20
CA LEU A 54 12.27 -2.10 2.26
C LEU A 54 13.53 -1.26 2.50
N VAL A 55 13.39 0.05 2.74
CA VAL A 55 14.52 0.96 2.95
C VAL A 55 15.20 0.72 4.29
N HIS A 56 14.43 0.41 5.34
CA HIS A 56 14.95 0.25 6.70
C HIS A 56 15.15 -1.22 7.13
N GLY A 57 14.70 -2.19 6.34
CA GLY A 57 14.72 -3.61 6.71
C GLY A 57 13.87 -3.96 7.93
N SER A 58 12.90 -3.10 8.27
CA SER A 58 12.07 -3.24 9.47
C SER A 58 10.82 -4.04 9.19
N GLY A 59 10.39 -4.84 10.18
CA GLY A 59 9.11 -5.53 10.14
C GLY A 59 7.92 -4.55 10.15
N ALA A 60 6.81 -4.96 9.52
CA ALA A 60 5.60 -4.14 9.40
C ALA A 60 4.96 -3.81 10.76
N GLU A 61 5.21 -4.60 11.81
CA GLU A 61 4.79 -4.31 13.19
C GLU A 61 5.43 -3.03 13.75
N ARG A 62 6.66 -2.71 13.33
CA ARG A 62 7.37 -1.50 13.74
C ARG A 62 6.95 -0.27 12.94
N LEU A 63 6.40 -0.48 11.75
CA LEU A 63 6.01 0.58 10.82
C LEU A 63 4.52 0.87 10.84
N ALA A 64 3.73 0.04 11.52
CA ALA A 64 2.30 0.29 11.73
C ALA A 64 2.08 1.67 12.35
N SER A 65 1.05 2.35 11.88
CA SER A 65 0.69 3.70 12.28
C SER A 65 -0.79 3.76 12.68
N PRO A 66 -1.21 4.81 13.40
CA PRO A 66 -2.64 5.09 13.57
C PRO A 66 -3.34 5.09 12.21
N GLY A 67 -4.34 4.23 12.05
CA GLY A 67 -5.08 4.07 10.79
C GLY A 67 -4.48 3.08 9.79
N CYS A 68 -3.23 2.60 9.96
CA CYS A 68 -2.64 1.56 9.11
C CYS A 68 -1.98 0.47 9.96
N SER A 69 -2.71 -0.63 10.16
CA SER A 69 -2.21 -1.76 10.94
C SER A 69 -1.12 -2.53 10.18
N ASP A 70 -0.23 -3.17 10.93
CA ASP A 70 0.73 -4.17 10.43
C ASP A 70 0.07 -5.22 9.52
N ARG A 71 -1.09 -5.75 9.93
CA ARG A 71 -1.87 -6.69 9.11
C ARG A 71 -2.27 -6.08 7.76
N THR A 72 -2.60 -4.79 7.71
CA THR A 72 -2.91 -4.09 6.46
C THR A 72 -1.67 -3.97 5.58
N ILE A 73 -0.53 -3.58 6.16
CA ILE A 73 0.75 -3.45 5.45
C ILE A 73 1.16 -4.78 4.81
N ARG A 74 1.06 -5.89 5.54
CA ARG A 74 1.42 -7.22 5.03
C ARG A 74 0.48 -7.77 3.96
N ARG A 75 -0.83 -7.50 4.07
CA ARG A 75 -1.83 -8.06 3.14
C ARG A 75 -1.93 -7.30 1.83
N ARG A 76 -1.75 -5.98 1.87
CA ARG A 76 -2.06 -5.11 0.72
C ARG A 76 -1.23 -5.39 -0.54
N PRO A 77 0.07 -5.72 -0.46
CA PRO A 77 0.84 -6.04 -1.65
C PRO A 77 0.22 -7.16 -2.51
N ALA A 78 -0.36 -8.18 -1.88
CA ALA A 78 -1.06 -9.25 -2.59
C ALA A 78 -2.35 -8.78 -3.29
N GLU A 79 -3.00 -7.72 -2.81
CA GLU A 79 -4.17 -7.11 -3.46
C GLU A 79 -3.78 -6.26 -4.69
N TRP A 80 -2.50 -5.85 -4.80
CA TRP A 80 -1.98 -5.09 -5.94
C TRP A 80 -1.52 -6.00 -7.10
N VAL A 81 -1.09 -7.24 -6.81
CA VAL A 81 -0.63 -8.23 -7.80
C VAL A 81 -1.64 -8.56 -8.90
N PRO A 82 -2.95 -8.66 -8.66
CA PRO A 82 -3.92 -8.90 -9.75
C PRO A 82 -4.10 -7.67 -10.66
N THR A 83 -3.70 -6.48 -10.21
CA THR A 83 -3.95 -5.20 -10.89
C THR A 83 -2.72 -4.70 -11.65
N GLY A 84 -1.51 -4.94 -11.14
CA GLY A 84 -0.25 -4.73 -11.85
C GLY A 84 0.33 -6.06 -12.34
N HIS A 85 0.93 -6.10 -13.52
CA HIS A 85 1.45 -7.30 -14.22
C HIS A 85 2.58 -8.10 -13.50
N ALA A 86 2.56 -8.24 -12.18
CA ALA A 86 3.50 -9.07 -11.44
C ALA A 86 3.05 -10.54 -11.50
N LYS A 87 3.69 -11.34 -12.35
CA LYS A 87 3.70 -12.80 -12.09
C LYS A 87 4.50 -13.01 -10.81
N ALA A 88 3.87 -13.59 -9.80
CA ALA A 88 4.57 -14.12 -8.65
C ALA A 88 5.54 -15.21 -9.16
N TYR A 89 6.84 -14.96 -9.01
CA TYR A 89 7.89 -15.97 -9.20
C TYR A 89 8.17 -16.65 -7.86
#